data_AF-A0A1Y3QSP4-F1
#
_entry.id   AF-A0A1Y3QSP4-F1
#
_cell.length_a   1.000
_cell.length_b   1.000
_cell.length_c   1.000
_cell.angle_alpha   90.00
_cell.angle_beta   90.00
_cell.angle_gamma   90.00
#
_symmetry.space_group_name_H-M   'P 1'
#
loop_
_entity.id
_entity.type
_entity.pdbx_description
1 polymer ?
#
loop_
_entity_poly.entity_id
_entity_poly.type
_entity_poly.pdbx_seq_one_letter_code
_entity_poly.pdbx_strand_id
1 'polypeptide(L)'
;MYRTIRLYGSKIINIVRLSSFLRIRTLCVLFIQLIRDFFNFHFKECCFFENQKIDSIRRWMDEHYCDMVPATFPSLQEKSNNGPVWIFWYQGESAMPEIVKICYNSIVSNIHDRPVHLLTKDNIASHVTLPNYIYDRLNRGELSYTHFSDILRICLLFNKGGIWMDSTLLITDSISIPAPDYFHSIKIVTGSNTTISAYRWATFFLASTHDNPAFGTIQSIFLKYLQEYNKMIDYLLIDYIFDLIYRKNDSFRKSVDTMPYTSPYLHQLLSEMNQPYNEEKFDRIKRETTVFKLNHRLSYYETADCIWPYSLSQRFSRYYAWFYTAWIAHNVRKIGLHTEVEPGLYLVNGKKYIEIGDYCLNGKKTLYRPQFPYHGS
;
A
#
# COMPACT_ATOMS: atom_id res chain seq x y z
N MET A 1 -18.22 -10.43 -21.50
CA MET A 1 -17.57 -9.93 -22.74
C MET A 1 -16.59 -8.77 -22.49
N TYR A 2 -17.02 -7.61 -21.97
CA TYR A 2 -16.14 -6.43 -21.77
C TYR A 2 -14.90 -6.68 -20.89
N ARG A 3 -15.06 -7.35 -19.73
CA ARG A 3 -13.93 -7.71 -18.84
C ARG A 3 -12.89 -8.59 -19.55
N THR A 4 -13.35 -9.57 -20.33
CA THR A 4 -12.50 -10.46 -21.11
C THR A 4 -11.71 -9.68 -22.16
N ILE A 5 -12.37 -8.84 -22.95
CA ILE A 5 -11.71 -7.99 -23.96
C ILE A 5 -10.65 -7.09 -23.31
N ARG A 6 -10.97 -6.47 -22.16
CA ARG A 6 -10.02 -5.62 -21.43
C ARG A 6 -8.80 -6.41 -20.93
N LEU A 7 -9.00 -7.62 -20.39
CA LEU A 7 -7.92 -8.48 -19.90
C LEU A 7 -6.96 -8.88 -21.04
N TYR A 8 -7.49 -9.44 -22.12
CA TYR A 8 -6.68 -9.88 -23.25
C TYR A 8 -6.06 -8.70 -24.01
N GLY A 9 -6.77 -7.58 -24.15
CA GLY A 9 -6.22 -6.33 -24.68
C GLY A 9 -5.01 -5.84 -23.87
N SER A 10 -5.08 -5.91 -22.53
CA SER A 10 -3.93 -5.57 -21.67
C SER A 10 -2.75 -6.53 -21.89
N LYS A 11 -2.99 -7.82 -22.10
CA LYS A 11 -1.93 -8.80 -22.40
C LYS A 11 -1.27 -8.53 -23.76
N ILE A 12 -2.04 -8.19 -24.80
CA ILE A 12 -1.49 -7.79 -26.12
C ILE A 12 -0.59 -6.58 -25.97
N ILE A 13 -1.05 -5.54 -25.27
CA ILE A 13 -0.25 -4.33 -25.02
C ILE A 13 1.07 -4.69 -24.31
N ASN A 14 1.04 -5.63 -23.36
CA ASN A 14 2.25 -6.10 -22.69
C ASN A 14 3.21 -6.81 -23.64
N ILE A 15 2.74 -7.69 -24.53
CA ILE A 15 3.61 -8.35 -25.52
C ILE A 15 4.21 -7.32 -26.48
N VAL A 16 3.43 -6.34 -26.93
CA VAL A 16 3.93 -5.25 -27.79
C VAL A 16 5.00 -4.44 -27.07
N ARG A 17 4.84 -4.15 -25.78
CA ARG A 17 5.88 -3.49 -24.97
C ARG A 17 7.14 -4.33 -24.86
N LEU A 18 6.98 -5.64 -24.68
CA LEU A 18 8.11 -6.58 -24.60
C LEU A 18 8.89 -6.69 -25.92
N SER A 19 8.31 -6.26 -27.06
CA SER A 19 9.00 -6.33 -28.35
C SER A 19 10.28 -5.50 -28.42
N SER A 20 10.42 -4.46 -27.60
CA SER A 20 11.66 -3.68 -27.49
C SER A 20 12.75 -4.34 -26.64
N PHE A 21 12.45 -5.48 -26.00
CA PHE A 21 13.36 -6.14 -25.05
C PHE A 21 13.65 -7.59 -25.43
N LEU A 22 12.64 -8.32 -25.90
CA LEU A 22 12.72 -9.77 -26.10
C LEU A 22 12.88 -10.14 -27.58
N ARG A 23 13.56 -11.26 -27.84
CA ARG A 23 13.75 -11.80 -29.20
C ARG A 23 12.41 -12.21 -29.82
N ILE A 24 12.32 -12.12 -31.15
CA ILE A 24 11.09 -12.41 -31.90
C ILE A 24 10.51 -13.80 -31.61
N ARG A 25 11.37 -14.83 -31.48
CA ARG A 25 10.93 -16.18 -31.12
C ARG A 25 10.18 -16.21 -29.77
N THR A 26 10.65 -15.46 -28.79
CA THR A 26 10.01 -15.37 -27.46
C THR A 26 8.67 -14.64 -27.56
N LEU A 27 8.61 -13.55 -28.34
CA LEU A 27 7.36 -12.85 -28.59
C LEU A 27 6.32 -13.76 -29.27
N CYS A 28 6.73 -14.56 -30.26
CA CYS A 28 5.86 -15.54 -30.91
C CYS A 28 5.31 -16.56 -29.91
N VAL A 29 6.15 -17.05 -28.98
CA VAL A 29 5.71 -17.97 -27.93
C VAL A 29 4.65 -17.32 -27.03
N LEU A 30 4.86 -16.07 -26.62
CA LEU A 30 3.89 -15.32 -25.81
C LEU A 30 2.58 -15.08 -26.57
N PHE A 31 2.64 -14.75 -27.87
CA PHE A 31 1.45 -14.59 -28.71
C PHE A 31 0.68 -15.91 -28.90
N ILE A 32 1.38 -17.02 -29.16
CA ILE A 32 0.75 -18.35 -29.30
C ILE A 32 0.05 -18.74 -27.99
N GLN A 33 0.68 -18.50 -26.85
CA GLN A 33 0.09 -18.78 -25.55
C GLN A 33 -1.12 -17.89 -25.27
N LEU A 34 -1.04 -16.60 -25.61
CA LEU A 34 -2.17 -15.69 -25.49
C LEU A 34 -3.37 -16.15 -26.32
N ILE A 35 -3.13 -16.60 -27.56
CA ILE A 35 -4.15 -17.14 -28.45
C ILE A 35 -4.75 -18.41 -27.84
N ARG A 36 -3.91 -19.34 -27.37
CA ARG A 36 -4.36 -20.58 -26.73
C ARG A 36 -5.24 -20.29 -25.51
N ASP A 37 -4.79 -19.42 -24.60
CA ASP A 37 -5.53 -19.01 -23.42
C ASP A 37 -6.90 -18.39 -23.79
N PHE A 38 -6.93 -17.57 -24.86
CA PHE A 38 -8.15 -16.93 -25.35
C PHE A 38 -9.17 -17.94 -25.86
N PHE A 39 -8.76 -18.91 -26.67
CA PHE A 39 -9.66 -19.91 -27.25
C PHE A 39 -10.05 -21.02 -26.27
N ASN A 40 -9.22 -21.35 -25.29
CA ASN A 40 -9.50 -22.42 -24.35
C ASN A 40 -10.39 -22.00 -23.17
N PHE A 41 -10.73 -20.71 -23.00
CA PHE A 41 -11.68 -20.17 -21.99
C PHE A 41 -11.61 -20.77 -20.57
N HIS A 42 -10.51 -21.41 -20.19
CA HIS A 42 -10.31 -22.03 -18.89
C HIS A 42 -9.33 -21.15 -18.10
N PHE A 43 -9.78 -20.61 -16.97
CA PHE A 43 -8.99 -19.71 -16.11
C PHE A 43 -7.64 -20.32 -15.67
N LYS A 44 -7.51 -21.66 -15.65
CA LYS A 44 -6.24 -22.36 -15.34
C LYS A 44 -5.12 -22.08 -16.34
N GLU A 45 -5.42 -21.80 -17.61
CA GLU A 45 -4.39 -21.59 -18.64
C GLU A 45 -3.78 -20.18 -18.60
N CYS A 46 -4.52 -19.18 -18.10
CA CYS A 46 -4.02 -17.81 -17.94
C CYS A 46 -2.77 -17.71 -17.06
N CYS A 47 -2.58 -18.64 -16.13
CA CYS A 47 -1.37 -18.74 -15.31
C CYS A 47 -0.14 -19.12 -16.13
N PHE A 48 -0.31 -19.90 -17.20
CA PHE A 48 0.79 -20.33 -18.05
C PHE A 48 1.41 -19.17 -18.82
N PHE A 49 0.58 -18.29 -19.41
CA PHE A 49 1.09 -17.08 -20.05
C PHE A 49 1.87 -16.19 -19.08
N GLU A 50 1.34 -15.95 -17.87
CA GLU A 50 2.04 -15.11 -16.89
C GLU A 50 3.37 -15.73 -16.45
N ASN A 51 3.42 -17.05 -16.21
CA ASN A 51 4.65 -17.73 -15.86
C ASN A 51 5.70 -17.64 -16.99
N GLN A 52 5.27 -17.81 -18.24
CA GLN A 52 6.16 -17.74 -19.40
C GLN A 52 6.68 -16.31 -19.66
N LYS A 53 5.84 -15.31 -19.42
CA LYS A 53 6.24 -13.89 -19.40
C LYS A 53 7.29 -13.66 -18.32
N ILE A 54 7.01 -14.11 -17.09
CA ILE A 54 7.93 -14.04 -15.94
C ILE A 54 9.28 -14.67 -16.29
N ASP A 55 9.31 -15.88 -16.81
CA ASP A 55 10.55 -16.60 -17.14
C ASP A 55 11.33 -15.93 -18.28
N SER A 56 10.64 -15.30 -19.22
CA SER A 56 11.27 -14.56 -20.31
C SER A 56 11.93 -13.28 -19.82
N ILE A 57 11.27 -12.54 -18.94
CA ILE A 57 11.83 -11.34 -18.32
C ILE A 57 12.96 -11.73 -17.35
N ARG A 58 12.82 -12.81 -16.57
CA ARG A 58 13.91 -13.33 -15.70
C ARG A 58 15.18 -13.63 -16.48
N ARG A 59 15.07 -14.35 -17.61
CA ARG A 59 16.23 -14.62 -18.49
C ARG A 59 16.85 -13.32 -19.01
N TRP A 60 16.01 -12.38 -19.43
CA TRP A 60 16.49 -11.07 -19.86
C TRP A 60 17.21 -10.31 -18.74
N MET A 61 16.68 -10.30 -17.51
CA MET A 61 17.34 -9.69 -16.34
C MET A 61 18.68 -10.35 -16.03
N ASP A 62 18.74 -11.68 -16.09
CA ASP A 62 19.98 -12.44 -15.89
C ASP A 62 21.04 -12.07 -16.94
N GLU A 63 20.65 -11.96 -18.22
CA GLU A 63 21.56 -11.58 -19.31
C GLU A 63 22.16 -10.17 -19.16
N HIS A 64 21.46 -9.23 -18.50
CA HIS A 64 21.87 -7.82 -18.47
C HIS A 64 22.43 -7.35 -17.12
N TYR A 65 21.99 -7.95 -16.01
CA TYR A 65 22.26 -7.43 -14.66
C TYR A 65 22.78 -8.48 -13.67
N CYS A 66 22.94 -9.75 -14.07
CA CYS A 66 23.45 -10.78 -13.15
C CYS A 66 24.82 -10.44 -12.58
N ASP A 67 25.71 -9.87 -13.40
CA ASP A 67 27.09 -9.52 -13.01
C ASP A 67 27.16 -8.40 -11.95
N MET A 68 26.06 -7.68 -11.73
CA MET A 68 25.97 -6.64 -10.70
C MET A 68 25.63 -7.21 -9.32
N VAL A 69 25.25 -8.49 -9.23
CA VAL A 69 24.84 -9.12 -7.98
C VAL A 69 25.97 -10.01 -7.46
N PRO A 70 26.62 -9.65 -6.32
CA PRO A 70 27.62 -10.53 -5.72
C PRO A 70 26.96 -11.79 -5.16
N ALA A 71 27.72 -12.88 -5.09
CA ALA A 71 27.23 -14.16 -4.56
C ALA A 71 26.78 -14.06 -3.08
N THR A 72 27.43 -13.20 -2.30
CA THR A 72 27.09 -12.91 -0.90
C THR A 72 27.22 -11.42 -0.62
N PHE A 73 26.45 -10.92 0.35
CA PHE A 73 26.62 -9.57 0.88
C PHE A 73 27.51 -9.58 2.13
N PRO A 74 28.31 -8.52 2.35
CA PRO A 74 29.02 -8.33 3.61
C PRO A 74 28.03 -8.12 4.75
N SER A 75 28.40 -8.53 5.96
CA SER A 75 27.60 -8.29 7.17
C SER A 75 27.18 -6.84 7.29
N LEU A 76 25.93 -6.62 7.70
CA LEU A 76 25.46 -5.27 7.98
C LEU A 76 26.26 -4.61 9.10
N GLN A 77 26.56 -3.32 8.90
CA GLN A 77 27.17 -2.49 9.92
C GLN A 77 26.17 -2.18 11.05
N GLU A 78 24.94 -1.80 10.68
CA GLU A 78 23.85 -1.55 11.62
C GLU A 78 22.86 -2.73 11.62
N LYS A 79 22.53 -3.24 12.81
CA LYS A 79 21.59 -4.35 12.98
C LYS A 79 20.22 -3.92 13.50
N SER A 80 20.04 -2.65 13.87
CA SER A 80 18.76 -2.12 14.37
C SER A 80 18.15 -1.15 13.35
N ASN A 81 16.88 -1.32 13.02
CA ASN A 81 16.15 -0.37 12.18
C ASN A 81 15.28 0.56 13.02
N ASN A 82 15.89 1.65 13.49
CA ASN A 82 15.22 2.72 14.23
C ASN A 82 14.78 3.89 13.32
N GLY A 83 14.85 3.68 11.99
CA GLY A 83 14.48 4.71 11.02
C GLY A 83 12.97 5.00 10.99
N PRO A 84 12.57 6.12 10.37
CA PRO A 84 11.19 6.56 10.30
C PRO A 84 10.34 5.67 9.39
N VAL A 85 9.03 5.91 9.42
CA VAL A 85 8.09 5.40 8.41
C VAL A 85 7.93 6.42 7.30
N TRP A 86 8.08 5.96 6.07
CA TRP A 86 7.92 6.71 4.85
C TRP A 86 6.64 6.31 4.14
N ILE A 87 5.78 7.29 3.90
CA ILE A 87 4.53 7.13 3.14
C ILE A 87 4.59 8.09 1.96
N PHE A 88 4.11 7.69 0.79
CA PHE A 88 4.16 8.52 -0.39
C PHE A 88 2.76 8.80 -0.97
N TRP A 89 2.51 10.09 -1.21
CA TRP A 89 1.41 10.55 -2.05
C TRP A 89 1.82 11.83 -2.76
N TYR A 90 2.14 11.72 -4.05
CA TYR A 90 2.78 12.79 -4.82
C TYR A 90 2.04 14.14 -4.73
N GLN A 91 0.71 14.09 -4.80
CA GLN A 91 -0.16 15.27 -4.79
C GLN A 91 -0.40 15.88 -3.40
N GLY A 92 0.09 15.25 -2.34
CA GLY A 92 -0.11 15.71 -0.96
C GLY A 92 -1.41 15.21 -0.31
N GLU A 93 -1.46 15.31 1.02
CA GLU A 93 -2.51 14.74 1.87
C GLU A 93 -3.93 15.20 1.48
N SER A 94 -4.09 16.48 1.16
CA SER A 94 -5.39 17.06 0.81
C SER A 94 -6.03 16.37 -0.40
N ALA A 95 -5.20 15.94 -1.35
CA ALA A 95 -5.58 15.25 -2.59
C ALA A 95 -5.72 13.72 -2.45
N MET A 96 -5.50 13.15 -1.26
CA MET A 96 -5.72 11.73 -1.04
C MET A 96 -7.22 11.38 -1.16
N PRO A 97 -7.57 10.30 -1.89
CA PRO A 97 -8.89 9.69 -1.82
C PRO A 97 -9.22 9.28 -0.38
N GLU A 98 -10.50 9.21 -0.04
CA GLU A 98 -10.96 8.92 1.33
C GLU A 98 -10.34 7.64 1.89
N ILE A 99 -10.33 6.55 1.12
CA ILE A 99 -9.73 5.29 1.57
C ILE A 99 -8.22 5.40 1.84
N VAL A 100 -7.53 6.26 1.09
CA VAL A 100 -6.09 6.53 1.29
C VAL A 100 -5.89 7.37 2.56
N LYS A 101 -6.76 8.34 2.83
CA LYS A 101 -6.76 9.13 4.09
C LYS A 101 -7.00 8.24 5.30
N ILE A 102 -7.96 7.32 5.21
CA ILE A 102 -8.24 6.34 6.28
C ILE A 102 -7.00 5.50 6.57
N CYS A 103 -6.37 4.93 5.53
CA CYS A 103 -5.13 4.17 5.66
C CYS A 103 -4.00 5.02 6.28
N TYR A 104 -3.76 6.23 5.75
CA TYR A 104 -2.74 7.14 6.27
C TYR A 104 -2.95 7.46 7.76
N ASN A 105 -4.17 7.83 8.14
CA ASN A 105 -4.52 8.12 9.54
C ASN A 105 -4.35 6.90 10.44
N SER A 106 -4.66 5.70 9.95
CA SER A 106 -4.44 4.45 10.69
C SER A 106 -2.96 4.20 10.97
N ILE A 107 -2.06 4.55 10.03
CA ILE A 107 -0.61 4.44 10.22
C ILE A 107 -0.15 5.45 11.28
N VAL A 108 -0.52 6.72 11.14
CA VAL A 108 -0.14 7.79 12.08
C VAL A 108 -0.66 7.50 13.50
N SER A 109 -1.84 6.90 13.62
CA SER A 109 -2.49 6.64 14.91
C SER A 109 -1.99 5.38 15.64
N ASN A 110 -1.27 4.48 14.96
CA ASN A 110 -0.78 3.22 15.56
C ASN A 110 0.75 3.16 15.66
N ILE A 111 1.46 4.06 14.97
CA ILE A 111 2.92 4.13 15.00
C ILE A 111 3.33 5.31 15.89
N HIS A 112 3.87 4.99 17.06
CA HIS A 112 4.24 5.97 18.09
C HIS A 112 5.72 5.94 18.46
N ASP A 113 6.43 4.88 18.09
CA ASP A 113 7.83 4.63 18.44
C ASP A 113 8.82 5.31 17.48
N ARG A 114 8.33 5.85 16.36
CA ARG A 114 9.15 6.45 15.29
C ARG A 114 8.37 7.50 14.50
N PRO A 115 9.05 8.47 13.85
CA PRO A 115 8.36 9.48 13.07
C PRO A 115 7.71 8.88 11.82
N VAL A 116 6.56 9.42 11.44
CA VAL A 116 5.86 9.10 10.18
C VAL A 116 5.95 10.31 9.24
N HIS A 117 6.59 10.13 8.09
CA HIS A 117 6.79 11.17 7.09
C HIS A 117 5.96 10.91 5.83
N LEU A 118 5.11 11.88 5.47
CA LEU A 118 4.43 11.90 4.18
C LEU A 118 5.28 12.61 3.14
N LEU A 119 5.71 11.87 2.13
CA LEU A 119 6.45 12.36 0.97
C LEU A 119 5.47 12.85 -0.10
N THR A 120 5.68 14.09 -0.53
CA THR A 120 4.94 14.78 -1.58
C THR A 120 5.92 15.35 -2.59
N LYS A 121 5.42 15.82 -3.74
CA LYS A 121 6.25 16.48 -4.76
C LYS A 121 7.10 17.63 -4.19
N ASP A 122 6.64 18.28 -3.12
CA ASP A 122 7.23 19.50 -2.58
C ASP A 122 8.35 19.22 -1.55
N ASN A 123 8.40 18.02 -0.96
CA ASN A 123 9.35 17.71 0.12
C ASN A 123 10.29 16.52 -0.15
N ILE A 124 10.12 15.76 -1.24
CA ILE A 124 10.99 14.60 -1.51
C ILE A 124 12.47 14.99 -1.53
N ALA A 125 12.81 16.14 -2.12
CA ALA A 125 14.18 16.63 -2.26
C ALA A 125 14.87 16.92 -0.92
N SER A 126 14.13 17.16 0.18
CA SER A 126 14.74 17.31 1.51
C SER A 126 15.08 15.98 2.19
N HIS A 127 14.57 14.86 1.67
CA HIS A 127 14.76 13.53 2.26
C HIS A 127 15.73 12.66 1.45
N VAL A 128 15.64 12.70 0.11
CA VAL A 128 16.48 11.90 -0.78
C VAL A 128 16.74 12.63 -2.08
N THR A 129 17.98 12.55 -2.56
CA THR A 129 18.37 13.05 -3.87
C THR A 129 18.21 11.95 -4.90
N LEU A 130 17.35 12.18 -5.90
CA LEU A 130 17.22 11.31 -7.06
C LEU A 130 17.94 11.96 -8.25
N PRO A 131 18.51 11.18 -9.19
CA PRO A 131 19.07 11.74 -10.41
C PRO A 131 18.03 12.56 -11.21
N ASN A 132 18.45 13.69 -11.78
CA ASN A 132 17.55 14.62 -12.49
C ASN A 132 16.73 13.94 -13.60
N TYR A 133 17.32 12.99 -14.33
CA TYR A 133 16.62 12.27 -15.38
C TYR A 133 15.37 11.53 -14.89
N ILE A 134 15.28 11.15 -13.61
CA ILE A 134 14.08 10.53 -13.03
C ILE A 134 12.93 11.54 -12.99
N TYR A 135 13.19 12.75 -12.51
CA TYR A 135 12.21 13.82 -12.48
C TYR A 135 11.81 14.27 -13.89
N ASP A 136 12.78 14.37 -14.80
CA ASP A 136 12.52 14.74 -16.19
C ASP A 136 11.58 13.72 -16.86
N ARG A 137 11.80 12.42 -16.63
CA ARG A 137 10.95 11.34 -17.15
C ARG A 137 9.57 11.31 -16.49
N LEU A 138 9.46 11.63 -15.21
CA LEU A 138 8.18 11.80 -14.52
C LEU A 138 7.38 12.96 -15.14
N ASN A 139 8.02 14.11 -15.34
CA ASN A 139 7.39 15.31 -15.89
C ASN A 139 6.94 15.13 -17.35
N ARG A 140 7.66 14.32 -18.14
CA ARG A 140 7.26 13.92 -19.50
C ARG A 140 6.19 12.82 -19.54
N GLY A 141 5.77 12.29 -18.39
CA GLY A 141 4.79 11.20 -18.31
C GLY A 141 5.32 9.83 -18.73
N GLU A 142 6.63 9.66 -18.87
CA GLU A 142 7.26 8.37 -19.16
C GLU A 142 7.27 7.45 -17.92
N LEU A 143 7.35 8.06 -16.73
CA LEU A 143 7.16 7.37 -15.46
C LEU A 143 5.78 7.71 -14.90
N SER A 144 5.05 6.66 -14.52
CA SER A 144 3.84 6.84 -13.71
C SER A 144 4.22 7.12 -12.25
N TYR A 145 3.31 7.66 -11.45
CA TYR A 145 3.52 7.79 -10.00
C TYR A 145 3.80 6.45 -9.32
N THR A 146 3.30 5.33 -9.86
CA THR A 146 3.63 4.00 -9.35
C THR A 146 5.10 3.67 -9.61
N HIS A 147 5.57 3.84 -10.85
CA HIS A 147 6.98 3.59 -11.16
C HIS A 147 7.91 4.52 -10.37
N PHE A 148 7.55 5.81 -10.26
CA PHE A 148 8.30 6.75 -9.45
C PHE A 148 8.34 6.36 -7.98
N SER A 149 7.22 5.87 -7.41
CA SER A 149 7.15 5.35 -6.05
C SER A 149 8.07 4.14 -5.83
N ASP A 150 8.17 3.22 -6.82
CA ASP A 150 9.09 2.08 -6.76
C ASP A 150 10.56 2.52 -6.71
N ILE A 151 10.92 3.57 -7.47
CA ILE A 151 12.28 4.12 -7.49
C ILE A 151 12.57 4.87 -6.18
N LEU A 152 11.63 5.72 -5.77
CA LEU A 152 11.75 6.55 -4.57
C LEU A 152 11.95 5.69 -3.33
N ARG A 153 11.16 4.62 -3.15
CA ARG A 153 11.26 3.78 -1.95
C ARG A 153 12.61 3.10 -1.80
N ILE A 154 13.17 2.60 -2.90
CA ILE A 154 14.47 1.93 -2.87
C ILE A 154 15.57 2.93 -2.56
N CYS A 155 15.58 4.08 -3.24
CA CYS A 155 16.59 5.10 -2.98
C CYS A 155 16.50 5.62 -1.54
N LEU A 156 15.30 5.92 -1.08
CA LEU A 156 15.08 6.43 0.26
C LEU A 156 15.50 5.44 1.35
N LEU A 157 15.12 4.16 1.21
CA LEU A 157 15.51 3.13 2.18
C LEU A 157 17.00 2.85 2.16
N PHE A 158 17.67 2.92 1.01
CA PHE A 158 19.13 2.84 0.96
C PHE A 158 19.78 4.02 1.68
N ASN A 159 19.36 5.25 1.37
CA ASN A 159 19.98 6.48 1.89
C ASN A 159 19.64 6.79 3.36
N LYS A 160 18.49 6.35 3.87
CA LYS A 160 17.97 6.76 5.18
C LYS A 160 17.51 5.60 6.06
N GLY A 161 17.42 4.39 5.52
CA GLY A 161 16.77 3.27 6.22
C GLY A 161 15.31 3.57 6.57
N GLY A 162 14.80 2.87 7.57
CA GLY A 162 13.43 2.99 8.04
C GLY A 162 12.50 2.00 7.36
N ILE A 163 11.24 2.39 7.21
CA ILE A 163 10.16 1.53 6.74
C ILE A 163 9.37 2.27 5.68
N TRP A 164 9.30 1.71 4.48
CA TRP A 164 8.34 2.13 3.48
C TRP A 164 7.00 1.46 3.73
N MET A 165 5.93 2.25 3.77
CA MET A 165 4.56 1.78 3.79
C MET A 165 3.75 2.49 2.70
N ASP A 166 3.16 1.72 1.80
CA ASP A 166 2.21 2.29 0.84
C ASP A 166 1.04 2.97 1.58
N SER A 167 0.58 4.09 1.04
CA SER A 167 -0.53 4.88 1.59
C SER A 167 -1.90 4.19 1.56
N THR A 168 -1.99 2.95 1.05
CA THR A 168 -3.20 2.11 1.07
C THR A 168 -3.11 0.93 2.03
N LEU A 169 -2.17 0.98 2.99
CA LEU A 169 -2.11 0.03 4.10
C LEU A 169 -2.97 0.52 5.26
N LEU A 170 -3.95 -0.30 5.65
CA LEU A 170 -4.71 -0.11 6.88
C LEU A 170 -4.00 -0.87 8.01
N ILE A 171 -3.64 -0.14 9.06
CA ILE A 171 -2.96 -0.65 10.25
C ILE A 171 -3.93 -0.66 11.43
N THR A 172 -4.06 -1.80 12.10
CA THR A 172 -5.04 -1.97 13.19
C THR A 172 -4.43 -2.01 14.59
N ASP A 173 -3.10 -2.08 14.68
CA ASP A 173 -2.34 -2.08 15.93
C ASP A 173 -0.89 -1.63 15.64
N SER A 174 -0.11 -1.40 16.70
CA SER A 174 1.33 -1.18 16.62
C SER A 174 2.04 -2.28 15.82
N ILE A 175 3.04 -1.87 15.05
CA ILE A 175 3.85 -2.79 14.23
C ILE A 175 5.22 -2.92 14.85
N SER A 176 5.57 -4.12 15.30
CA SER A 176 6.94 -4.45 15.66
C SER A 176 7.64 -5.03 14.43
N ILE A 177 8.69 -4.34 13.98
CA ILE A 177 9.57 -4.88 12.94
C ILE A 177 10.77 -5.52 13.63
N PRO A 178 10.97 -6.84 13.50
CA PRO A 178 12.17 -7.47 14.02
C PRO A 178 13.39 -6.86 13.33
N ALA A 179 14.50 -6.77 14.07
CA ALA A 179 15.79 -6.35 13.54
C ALA A 179 16.07 -7.09 12.21
N PRO A 180 16.02 -6.40 11.06
CA PRO A 180 16.26 -7.07 9.79
C PRO A 180 17.72 -7.50 9.72
N ASP A 181 17.98 -8.69 9.14
CA ASP A 181 19.30 -9.01 8.61
C ASP A 181 19.46 -8.17 7.34
N TYR A 182 19.25 -8.66 6.12
CA TYR A 182 19.33 -7.80 4.92
C TYR A 182 17.98 -7.26 4.44
N PHE A 183 16.88 -7.83 4.90
CA PHE A 183 15.59 -7.58 4.30
C PHE A 183 14.45 -7.89 5.27
N HIS A 184 13.49 -6.98 5.34
CA HIS A 184 12.20 -7.26 5.97
C HIS A 184 11.04 -6.70 5.14
N SER A 185 9.97 -7.49 5.07
CA SER A 185 8.76 -7.26 4.30
C SER A 185 7.60 -8.06 4.90
N ILE A 186 6.40 -7.90 4.37
CA ILE A 186 5.30 -8.85 4.61
C ILE A 186 5.50 -10.10 3.73
N LYS A 187 5.34 -11.29 4.34
CA LYS A 187 5.40 -12.59 3.69
C LYS A 187 4.19 -13.40 4.13
N ILE A 188 3.41 -13.89 3.18
CA ILE A 188 2.18 -14.66 3.45
C ILE A 188 2.26 -16.05 2.83
N VAL A 189 1.59 -17.02 3.45
CA VAL A 189 1.45 -18.37 2.88
C VAL A 189 0.38 -18.31 1.80
N THR A 190 0.71 -18.67 0.55
CA THR A 190 -0.30 -18.93 -0.48
C THR A 190 0.09 -20.12 -1.35
N GLY A 191 -0.90 -20.77 -1.94
CA GLY A 191 -0.71 -21.89 -2.87
C GLY A 191 -0.59 -21.47 -4.35
N SER A 192 -0.46 -20.17 -4.66
CA SER A 192 -0.40 -19.70 -6.06
C SER A 192 0.98 -19.17 -6.44
N ASN A 193 1.58 -19.77 -7.46
CA ASN A 193 2.90 -19.38 -8.00
C ASN A 193 2.78 -18.40 -9.19
N THR A 194 1.71 -17.61 -9.26
CA THR A 194 1.41 -16.76 -10.44
C THR A 194 2.01 -15.36 -10.36
N THR A 195 2.64 -15.01 -9.24
CA THR A 195 3.35 -13.74 -9.06
C THR A 195 4.85 -13.98 -8.96
N ILE A 196 5.65 -13.03 -9.46
CA ILE A 196 7.11 -13.08 -9.43
C ILE A 196 7.66 -13.16 -8.00
N SER A 197 7.06 -12.45 -7.04
CA SER A 197 7.44 -12.53 -5.64
C SER A 197 7.07 -13.88 -5.02
N ALA A 198 6.10 -14.61 -5.59
CA ALA A 198 5.52 -15.82 -5.00
C ALA A 198 5.17 -15.63 -3.51
N TYR A 199 4.74 -14.41 -3.15
CA TYR A 199 4.40 -14.00 -1.78
C TYR A 199 5.54 -14.09 -0.74
N ARG A 200 6.79 -14.24 -1.20
CA ARG A 200 8.00 -14.16 -0.36
C ARG A 200 8.21 -12.74 0.18
N TRP A 201 7.69 -11.74 -0.52
CA TRP A 201 7.73 -10.34 -0.13
C TRP A 201 6.56 -9.56 -0.75
N ALA A 202 6.41 -8.33 -0.26
CA ALA A 202 5.46 -7.33 -0.66
C ALA A 202 6.18 -5.98 -0.79
N THR A 203 6.46 -5.55 -2.02
CA THR A 203 7.22 -4.31 -2.28
C THR A 203 6.53 -3.02 -1.82
N PHE A 204 5.26 -3.12 -1.40
CA PHE A 204 4.48 -2.05 -0.76
C PHE A 204 4.72 -1.92 0.76
N PHE A 205 5.49 -2.84 1.36
CA PHE A 205 5.95 -2.78 2.74
C PHE A 205 7.39 -3.28 2.80
N LEU A 206 8.35 -2.37 2.96
CA LEU A 206 9.78 -2.70 2.95
C LEU A 206 10.46 -2.03 4.13
N ALA A 207 11.30 -2.77 4.86
CA ALA A 207 12.11 -2.22 5.93
C ALA A 207 13.59 -2.57 5.72
N SER A 208 14.44 -1.58 5.92
CA SER A 208 15.89 -1.68 5.75
C SER A 208 16.62 -0.72 6.70
N THR A 209 17.84 -1.08 7.07
CA THR A 209 18.80 -0.11 7.61
C THR A 209 19.39 0.73 6.48
N HIS A 210 19.97 1.88 6.85
CA HIS A 210 20.72 2.72 5.93
C HIS A 210 21.97 1.98 5.44
N ASP A 211 22.44 2.30 4.22
CA ASP A 211 23.62 1.71 3.58
C ASP A 211 23.59 0.17 3.46
N ASN A 212 22.40 -0.43 3.53
CA ASN A 212 22.23 -1.86 3.33
C ASN A 212 22.67 -2.27 1.92
N PRO A 213 23.66 -3.18 1.76
CA PRO A 213 24.22 -3.53 0.47
C PRO A 213 23.19 -4.15 -0.48
N ALA A 214 22.17 -4.85 0.04
CA ALA A 214 21.10 -5.37 -0.79
C ALA A 214 20.30 -4.23 -1.46
N PHE A 215 19.91 -3.21 -0.68
CA PHE A 215 19.19 -2.05 -1.20
C PHE A 215 20.08 -1.19 -2.13
N GLY A 216 21.38 -1.10 -1.86
CA GLY A 216 22.34 -0.44 -2.75
C GLY A 216 22.46 -1.15 -4.11
N THR A 217 22.51 -2.49 -4.13
CA THR A 217 22.50 -3.27 -5.37
C THR A 217 21.17 -3.13 -6.12
N ILE A 218 20.02 -3.19 -5.42
CA ILE A 218 18.69 -2.96 -6.04
C ILE A 218 18.66 -1.57 -6.67
N GLN A 219 19.07 -0.54 -5.93
CA GLN A 219 19.11 0.85 -6.41
C GLN A 219 19.97 0.95 -7.67
N SER A 220 21.16 0.37 -7.66
CA SER A 220 22.11 0.44 -8.77
C SER A 220 21.54 -0.20 -10.04
N ILE A 221 20.94 -1.39 -9.93
CA ILE A 221 20.30 -2.07 -11.07
C ILE A 221 19.11 -1.24 -11.58
N PHE A 222 18.26 -0.74 -10.69
CA PHE A 222 17.07 0.02 -11.06
C PHE A 222 17.44 1.33 -11.78
N LEU A 223 18.41 2.08 -11.24
CA LEU A 223 18.88 3.32 -11.85
C LEU A 223 19.57 3.09 -13.18
N LYS A 224 20.41 2.05 -13.30
CA LYS A 224 21.07 1.66 -14.56
C LYS A 224 20.04 1.30 -15.63
N TYR A 225 19.04 0.48 -15.29
CA TYR A 225 17.94 0.16 -16.20
C TYR A 225 17.26 1.42 -16.75
N LEU A 226 17.01 2.41 -15.90
CA LEU A 226 16.34 3.65 -16.31
C LEU A 226 17.23 4.59 -17.13
N GLN A 227 18.55 4.40 -17.12
CA GLN A 227 19.49 5.10 -18.01
C GLN A 227 19.54 4.43 -19.40
N GLU A 228 19.47 3.11 -19.44
CA GLU A 228 19.55 2.32 -20.68
C GLU A 228 18.21 2.28 -21.44
N TYR A 229 17.09 2.31 -20.71
CA TYR A 229 15.77 2.08 -21.29
C TYR A 229 14.76 3.19 -20.95
N ASN A 230 14.10 3.69 -22.00
CA ASN A 230 13.03 4.68 -21.91
C ASN A 230 11.64 4.08 -21.62
N LYS A 231 11.51 2.75 -21.66
CA LYS A 231 10.29 2.01 -21.34
C LYS A 231 10.54 1.07 -20.18
N MET A 232 9.50 0.81 -19.38
CA MET A 232 9.51 -0.27 -18.40
C MET A 232 9.18 -1.58 -19.11
N ILE A 233 10.01 -2.61 -18.89
CA ILE A 233 9.84 -3.94 -19.47
C ILE A 233 8.58 -4.61 -18.93
N ASP A 234 8.29 -4.38 -17.66
CA ASP A 234 7.06 -4.79 -16.99
C ASP A 234 6.74 -3.79 -15.87
N TYR A 235 5.46 -3.71 -15.51
CA TYR A 235 4.99 -2.88 -14.41
C TYR A 235 5.60 -3.31 -13.05
N LEU A 236 5.91 -4.60 -12.90
CA LEU A 236 6.51 -5.19 -11.69
C LEU A 236 8.04 -5.29 -11.78
N LEU A 237 8.72 -4.39 -12.51
CA LEU A 237 10.19 -4.41 -12.66
C LEU A 237 10.91 -4.54 -11.31
N ILE A 238 10.45 -3.81 -10.29
CA ILE A 238 11.01 -3.89 -8.93
C ILE A 238 11.05 -5.34 -8.42
N ASP A 239 9.98 -6.10 -8.58
CA ASP A 239 9.92 -7.49 -8.14
C ASP A 239 10.86 -8.41 -8.95
N TYR A 240 11.10 -8.11 -10.23
CA TYR A 240 12.11 -8.83 -11.01
C TYR A 240 13.53 -8.56 -10.51
N ILE A 241 13.83 -7.34 -10.05
CA ILE A 241 15.13 -7.01 -9.44
C ILE A 241 15.28 -7.74 -8.09
N PHE A 242 14.24 -7.76 -7.25
CA PHE A 242 14.24 -8.55 -6.01
C PHE A 242 14.42 -10.04 -6.28
N ASP A 243 13.75 -10.59 -7.29
CA ASP A 243 13.87 -12.00 -7.67
C ASP A 243 15.25 -12.33 -8.21
N LEU A 244 15.88 -11.44 -8.99
CA LEU A 244 17.27 -11.59 -9.43
C LEU A 244 18.21 -11.70 -8.23
N ILE A 245 18.11 -10.78 -7.26
CA ILE A 245 18.98 -10.78 -6.08
C ILE A 245 18.73 -12.01 -5.21
N TYR A 246 17.47 -12.37 -4.99
CA TYR A 246 17.13 -13.61 -4.27
C TYR A 246 17.75 -14.85 -4.92
N ARG A 247 17.73 -14.96 -6.24
CA ARG A 247 18.27 -16.14 -6.94
C ARG A 247 19.79 -16.19 -6.96
N LYS A 248 20.47 -15.04 -6.92
CA LYS A 248 21.92 -14.93 -7.15
C LYS A 248 22.73 -14.63 -5.88
N ASN A 249 22.10 -14.14 -4.82
CA ASN A 249 22.77 -13.78 -3.56
C ASN A 249 22.29 -14.64 -2.39
N ASP A 250 23.20 -15.40 -1.79
CA ASP A 250 22.90 -16.37 -0.73
C ASP A 250 22.52 -15.70 0.59
N SER A 251 23.18 -14.59 0.96
CA SER A 251 22.89 -13.83 2.18
C SER A 251 21.47 -13.27 2.15
N PHE A 252 21.08 -12.67 1.03
CA PHE A 252 19.74 -12.11 0.83
C PHE A 252 18.68 -13.20 0.78
N ARG A 253 18.92 -14.29 0.05
CA ARG A 253 18.02 -15.45 0.00
C ARG A 253 17.73 -15.98 1.40
N LYS A 254 18.78 -16.19 2.20
CA LYS A 254 18.65 -16.63 3.60
C LYS A 254 17.78 -15.67 4.41
N SER A 255 18.00 -14.35 4.29
CA SER A 255 17.20 -13.34 4.99
C SER A 255 15.71 -13.39 4.61
N VAL A 256 15.39 -13.64 3.34
CA VAL A 256 14.00 -13.78 2.87
C VAL A 256 13.38 -15.10 3.35
N ASP A 257 14.14 -16.19 3.31
CA ASP A 257 13.65 -17.52 3.66
C ASP A 257 13.35 -17.65 5.16
N THR A 258 14.18 -17.05 6.02
CA THR A 258 14.01 -17.06 7.48
C THR A 258 12.95 -16.07 7.98
N MET A 259 12.52 -15.12 7.15
CA MET A 259 11.47 -14.17 7.51
C MET A 259 10.17 -14.93 7.86
N PRO A 260 9.55 -14.62 9.02
CA PRO A 260 8.32 -15.28 9.43
C PRO A 260 7.17 -14.92 8.50
N TYR A 261 6.18 -15.82 8.42
CA TYR A 261 4.91 -15.49 7.81
C TYR A 261 4.14 -14.54 8.73
N THR A 262 3.65 -13.43 8.18
CA THR A 262 2.91 -12.40 8.92
C THR A 262 1.67 -12.01 8.12
N SER A 263 0.62 -11.53 8.81
CA SER A 263 -0.58 -10.98 8.17
C SER A 263 -1.29 -11.95 7.19
N PRO A 264 -1.70 -13.15 7.61
CA PRO A 264 -2.37 -14.14 6.74
C PRO A 264 -3.62 -13.61 6.02
N TYR A 265 -4.29 -12.59 6.59
CA TYR A 265 -5.48 -11.97 6.00
C TYR A 265 -5.18 -10.65 5.26
N LEU A 266 -3.93 -10.42 4.84
CA LEU A 266 -3.46 -9.18 4.19
C LEU A 266 -4.39 -8.63 3.11
N HIS A 267 -4.96 -9.50 2.28
CA HIS A 267 -5.83 -9.13 1.16
C HIS A 267 -7.33 -9.36 1.43
N GLN A 268 -7.70 -9.86 2.62
CA GLN A 268 -9.06 -10.30 2.93
C GLN A 268 -10.09 -9.18 2.75
N LEU A 269 -9.74 -7.96 3.17
CA LEU A 269 -10.63 -6.81 3.08
C LEU A 269 -10.97 -6.41 1.63
N LEU A 270 -10.13 -6.76 0.64
CA LEU A 270 -10.41 -6.45 -0.77
C LEU A 270 -11.71 -7.09 -1.28
N SER A 271 -12.04 -8.29 -0.78
CA SER A 271 -13.29 -8.98 -1.12
C SER A 271 -14.48 -8.61 -0.22
N GLU A 272 -14.22 -7.97 0.92
CA GLU A 272 -15.23 -7.78 1.98
C GLU A 272 -15.74 -6.36 2.09
N MET A 273 -15.00 -5.37 1.60
CA MET A 273 -15.38 -3.96 1.71
C MET A 273 -16.73 -3.59 1.08
N ASN A 274 -17.25 -4.41 0.17
CA ASN A 274 -18.58 -4.23 -0.44
C ASN A 274 -19.67 -5.12 0.16
N GLN A 275 -19.37 -5.82 1.25
CA GLN A 275 -20.32 -6.64 1.99
C GLN A 275 -20.79 -5.90 3.25
N PRO A 276 -21.92 -6.31 3.86
CA PRO A 276 -22.32 -5.82 5.16
C PRO A 276 -21.23 -6.04 6.21
N TYR A 277 -21.05 -5.07 7.10
CA TYR A 277 -20.08 -5.13 8.18
C TYR A 277 -20.41 -6.26 9.15
N ASN A 278 -19.38 -7.02 9.51
CA ASN A 278 -19.48 -8.09 10.51
C ASN A 278 -18.33 -7.90 11.52
N GLU A 279 -18.70 -7.40 12.70
CA GLU A 279 -17.76 -7.08 13.78
C GLU A 279 -16.98 -8.30 14.26
N GLU A 280 -17.67 -9.42 14.54
CA GLU A 280 -17.03 -10.66 14.99
C GLU A 280 -15.98 -11.18 14.01
N LYS A 281 -16.31 -11.12 12.71
CA LYS A 281 -15.40 -11.52 11.65
C LYS A 281 -14.19 -10.59 11.57
N PHE A 282 -14.41 -9.28 11.65
CA PHE A 282 -13.35 -8.29 11.62
C PHE A 282 -12.42 -8.42 12.83
N ASP A 283 -12.97 -8.61 14.02
CA ASP A 283 -12.21 -8.84 15.25
C ASP A 283 -11.39 -10.13 15.19
N ARG A 284 -11.93 -11.20 14.59
CA ARG A 284 -11.19 -12.43 14.37
C ARG A 284 -9.96 -12.21 13.47
N ILE A 285 -10.11 -11.56 12.32
CA ILE A 285 -8.98 -11.38 11.39
C ILE A 285 -7.93 -10.39 11.94
N LYS A 286 -8.34 -9.36 12.69
CA LYS A 286 -7.43 -8.40 13.34
C LYS A 286 -6.50 -9.04 14.37
N ARG A 287 -6.92 -10.12 15.04
CA ARG A 287 -6.08 -10.84 16.01
C ARG A 287 -4.85 -11.50 15.38
N GLU A 288 -4.94 -11.84 14.10
CA GLU A 288 -3.86 -12.53 13.38
C GLU A 288 -3.19 -11.62 12.33
N THR A 289 -3.79 -10.48 12.00
CA THR A 289 -3.32 -9.58 10.94
C THR A 289 -3.40 -8.13 11.39
N THR A 290 -2.23 -7.50 11.48
CA THR A 290 -2.11 -6.07 11.80
C THR A 290 -2.13 -5.18 10.55
N VAL A 291 -1.70 -5.72 9.40
CA VAL A 291 -1.56 -4.97 8.15
C VAL A 291 -2.53 -5.50 7.09
N PHE A 292 -3.40 -4.64 6.58
CA PHE A 292 -4.32 -4.96 5.49
C PHE A 292 -4.04 -4.08 4.27
N LYS A 293 -3.88 -4.69 3.10
CA LYS A 293 -3.67 -3.98 1.84
C LYS A 293 -5.02 -3.68 1.18
N LEU A 294 -5.33 -2.39 1.04
CA LEU A 294 -6.52 -1.90 0.35
C LEU A 294 -6.18 -1.36 -1.05
N ASN A 295 -7.22 -1.11 -1.85
CA ASN A 295 -7.08 -0.66 -3.24
C ASN A 295 -8.07 0.46 -3.59
N HIS A 296 -7.57 1.69 -3.66
CA HIS A 296 -8.39 2.87 -3.98
C HIS A 296 -8.97 2.90 -5.40
N ARG A 297 -8.58 1.97 -6.29
CA ARG A 297 -9.13 1.86 -7.66
C ARG A 297 -10.35 0.95 -7.73
N LEU A 298 -10.69 0.24 -6.65
CA LEU A 298 -11.92 -0.54 -6.57
C LEU A 298 -13.10 0.39 -6.30
N SER A 299 -14.24 0.09 -6.91
CA SER A 299 -15.49 0.77 -6.60
C SER A 299 -16.04 0.20 -5.31
N TYR A 300 -16.20 1.07 -4.32
CA TYR A 300 -16.84 0.74 -3.05
C TYR A 300 -18.26 1.29 -3.05
N TYR A 301 -19.24 0.44 -2.77
CA TYR A 301 -20.65 0.82 -2.78
C TYR A 301 -21.06 1.36 -1.41
N GLU A 302 -21.74 2.50 -1.40
CA GLU A 302 -22.46 2.98 -0.23
C GLU A 302 -23.71 2.12 -0.06
N THR A 303 -23.64 1.08 0.78
CA THR A 303 -24.85 0.45 1.32
C THR A 303 -24.96 0.85 2.79
N ALA A 304 -26.19 0.97 3.31
CA ALA A 304 -26.44 1.41 4.69
C ALA A 304 -25.78 0.54 5.77
N ASP A 305 -25.27 -0.63 5.38
CA ASP A 305 -24.68 -1.64 6.26
C ASP A 305 -23.20 -1.94 5.91
N CYS A 306 -22.56 -1.23 4.97
CA CYS A 306 -21.14 -1.43 4.66
C CYS A 306 -20.20 -0.85 5.74
N ILE A 307 -18.94 -1.30 5.72
CA ILE A 307 -17.86 -1.11 6.71
C ILE A 307 -17.54 0.37 7.09
N TRP A 308 -18.18 1.36 6.48
CA TRP A 308 -18.05 2.77 6.84
C TRP A 308 -19.42 3.46 6.85
N PRO A 309 -19.76 4.26 7.88
CA PRO A 309 -21.07 4.87 7.97
C PRO A 309 -21.29 6.01 6.94
N TYR A 310 -22.54 6.16 6.55
CA TYR A 310 -23.17 7.18 5.71
C TYR A 310 -22.53 8.59 5.71
N SER A 311 -22.35 9.15 4.50
CA SER A 311 -22.23 10.58 4.16
C SER A 311 -21.05 11.37 4.75
N LEU A 312 -19.95 11.47 3.98
CA LEU A 312 -18.87 12.45 4.16
C LEU A 312 -18.68 13.37 2.93
N SER A 313 -19.77 13.66 2.22
CA SER A 313 -19.74 14.57 1.05
C SER A 313 -20.95 15.51 0.97
N GLN A 314 -21.43 16.04 2.10
CA GLN A 314 -22.06 17.36 2.07
C GLN A 314 -21.55 18.21 3.23
N ARG A 315 -20.60 19.10 2.90
CA ARG A 315 -20.05 20.21 3.69
C ARG A 315 -19.62 19.87 5.13
N PHE A 316 -18.29 19.87 5.31
CA PHE A 316 -17.56 20.23 6.54
C PHE A 316 -18.14 19.76 7.89
N SER A 317 -17.30 19.00 8.62
CA SER A 317 -17.38 18.82 10.08
C SER A 317 -18.60 18.05 10.60
N ARG A 318 -18.50 16.71 10.66
CA ARG A 318 -19.24 15.87 11.63
C ARG A 318 -18.53 14.56 12.00
N TYR A 319 -17.61 14.07 11.16
CA TYR A 319 -16.83 12.85 11.44
C TYR A 319 -15.64 13.05 12.39
N TYR A 320 -15.02 14.25 12.38
CA TYR A 320 -13.97 14.56 13.34
C TYR A 320 -14.53 14.60 14.76
N ALA A 321 -15.76 15.07 15.01
CA ALA A 321 -16.28 15.16 16.36
C ALA A 321 -16.50 13.80 17.03
N TRP A 322 -17.04 12.79 16.34
CA TRP A 322 -17.35 11.48 16.93
C TRP A 322 -16.12 10.56 17.04
N PHE A 323 -15.26 10.53 16.01
CA PHE A 323 -14.01 9.76 16.08
C PHE A 323 -13.06 10.37 17.12
N TYR A 324 -12.99 11.70 17.22
CA TYR A 324 -12.16 12.39 18.21
C TYR A 324 -12.77 12.31 19.63
N THR A 325 -14.09 12.32 19.82
CA THR A 325 -14.69 12.07 21.16
C THR A 325 -14.64 10.62 21.59
N ALA A 326 -14.78 9.64 20.68
CA ALA A 326 -14.58 8.23 21.01
C ALA A 326 -13.09 7.91 21.29
N TRP A 327 -12.18 8.53 20.52
CA TRP A 327 -10.74 8.44 20.74
C TRP A 327 -10.30 9.14 22.03
N ILE A 328 -10.81 10.35 22.33
CA ILE A 328 -10.62 11.02 23.63
C ILE A 328 -11.26 10.19 24.75
N ALA A 329 -12.47 9.65 24.61
CA ALA A 329 -13.09 8.84 25.68
C ALA A 329 -12.36 7.52 25.94
N HIS A 330 -11.75 6.92 24.91
CA HIS A 330 -10.94 5.72 25.03
C HIS A 330 -9.56 6.01 25.65
N ASN A 331 -8.94 7.15 25.33
CA ASN A 331 -7.59 7.51 25.80
C ASN A 331 -7.57 8.34 27.09
N VAL A 332 -8.61 9.11 27.41
CA VAL A 332 -8.78 9.81 28.70
C VAL A 332 -9.09 8.84 29.83
N ARG A 333 -9.70 7.68 29.56
CA ARG A 333 -9.79 6.59 30.56
C ARG A 333 -8.43 6.00 30.96
N LYS A 334 -7.40 6.19 30.12
CA LYS A 334 -6.01 5.80 30.40
C LYS A 334 -5.21 6.88 31.15
N ILE A 335 -5.69 8.12 31.19
CA ILE A 335 -4.98 9.27 31.77
C ILE A 335 -5.96 10.02 32.66
N GLY A 336 -5.98 9.69 33.96
CA GLY A 336 -6.93 10.24 34.93
C GLY A 336 -6.74 11.74 35.18
N LEU A 337 -7.40 12.59 34.39
CA LEU A 337 -7.45 14.04 34.58
C LEU A 337 -8.90 14.55 34.53
N HIS A 338 -9.29 15.26 35.59
CA HIS A 338 -10.50 16.08 35.69
C HIS A 338 -10.29 17.41 34.95
N THR A 339 -11.27 17.84 34.13
CA THR A 339 -12.04 19.11 34.19
C THR A 339 -12.53 19.64 32.82
N GLU A 340 -13.77 20.13 32.88
CA GLU A 340 -14.48 21.17 32.10
C GLU A 340 -14.70 21.05 30.59
N VAL A 341 -15.98 21.03 30.24
CA VAL A 341 -16.58 20.91 28.90
C VAL A 341 -17.30 22.24 28.63
N GLU A 342 -17.09 22.86 27.46
CA GLU A 342 -18.16 23.31 26.53
C GLU A 342 -17.63 24.07 25.30
N PRO A 343 -18.33 24.02 24.13
CA PRO A 343 -19.70 24.52 23.92
C PRO A 343 -20.76 23.49 23.48
N GLY A 344 -21.99 23.62 23.98
CA GLY A 344 -23.21 23.10 23.31
C GLY A 344 -24.15 22.21 24.14
N LEU A 345 -24.15 22.32 25.47
CA LEU A 345 -25.01 21.50 26.34
C LEU A 345 -26.03 22.35 27.10
N TYR A 346 -27.32 22.05 26.96
CA TYR A 346 -28.39 22.75 27.69
C TYR A 346 -29.20 21.77 28.55
N LEU A 347 -29.72 22.27 29.66
CA LEU A 347 -30.60 21.52 30.56
C LEU A 347 -32.04 22.03 30.41
N VAL A 348 -32.97 21.16 29.99
CA VAL A 348 -34.41 21.45 29.97
C VAL A 348 -35.13 20.40 30.81
N ASN A 349 -35.89 20.85 31.81
CA ASN A 349 -36.63 19.98 32.75
C ASN A 349 -35.76 18.86 33.37
N GLY A 350 -34.54 19.19 33.78
CA GLY A 350 -33.60 18.25 34.42
C GLY A 350 -32.96 17.23 33.47
N LYS A 351 -33.17 17.34 32.16
CA LYS A 351 -32.55 16.46 31.14
C LYS A 351 -31.54 17.23 30.31
N LYS A 352 -30.40 16.59 30.00
CA LYS A 352 -29.31 17.16 29.20
C LYS A 352 -29.60 17.01 27.71
N TYR A 353 -29.46 18.10 26.97
CA TYR A 353 -29.63 18.19 25.53
C TYR A 353 -28.35 18.69 24.88
N ILE A 354 -28.06 18.15 23.71
CA ILE A 354 -26.96 18.62 22.85
C ILE A 354 -27.60 19.14 21.56
N GLU A 355 -27.30 20.40 21.24
CA GLU A 355 -27.78 21.08 20.04
C GLU A 355 -26.91 20.69 18.84
N ILE A 356 -27.52 20.22 17.75
CA ILE A 356 -26.80 19.83 16.54
C ILE A 356 -27.52 20.35 15.28
N GLY A 357 -27.32 21.63 14.95
CA GLY A 357 -28.06 22.32 13.89
C GLY A 357 -29.52 22.50 14.30
N ASP A 358 -30.48 22.31 13.39
CA ASP A 358 -31.93 22.46 13.68
C ASP A 358 -32.55 21.32 14.52
N TYR A 359 -31.74 20.47 15.16
CA TYR A 359 -32.18 19.26 15.86
C TYR A 359 -31.52 19.12 17.24
N CYS A 360 -32.29 18.59 18.20
CA CYS A 360 -31.81 18.30 19.56
C CYS A 360 -31.88 16.79 19.84
N LEU A 361 -30.83 16.24 20.48
CA LEU A 361 -30.79 14.85 20.94
C LEU A 361 -31.04 14.77 22.45
N ASN A 362 -31.95 13.87 22.85
CA ASN A 362 -32.13 13.46 24.24
C ASN A 362 -31.36 12.15 24.47
N GLY A 363 -30.77 11.97 25.65
CA GLY A 363 -29.89 10.86 26.06
C GLY A 363 -30.47 9.43 26.01
N LYS A 364 -31.58 9.19 25.29
CA LYS A 364 -32.17 7.88 25.02
C LYS A 364 -32.28 7.50 23.53
N LYS A 365 -31.44 8.07 22.64
CA LYS A 365 -31.39 7.70 21.20
C LYS A 365 -32.74 7.83 20.46
N THR A 366 -33.53 8.86 20.74
CA THR A 366 -34.74 9.16 19.97
C THR A 366 -34.59 10.55 19.35
N LEU A 367 -34.62 10.62 18.02
CA LEU A 367 -34.63 11.87 17.26
C LEU A 367 -36.00 12.52 17.39
N TYR A 368 -36.06 13.75 17.89
CA TYR A 368 -37.26 14.56 17.89
C TYR A 368 -37.02 15.81 17.04
N ARG A 369 -37.99 16.16 16.19
CA ARG A 369 -38.07 17.48 15.57
C ARG A 369 -38.99 18.31 16.46
N PRO A 370 -38.51 19.32 17.20
CA PRO A 370 -39.41 20.16 17.97
C PRO A 370 -40.29 20.95 17.00
N GLN A 371 -41.61 20.80 17.10
CA GLN A 371 -42.52 21.78 16.55
C GLN A 371 -42.46 23.00 17.46
N PHE A 372 -41.60 23.96 17.13
CA PHE A 372 -41.73 25.28 17.71
C PHE A 372 -42.92 26.00 17.06
N PRO A 373 -43.81 26.61 17.84
CA PRO A 373 -44.88 27.42 17.27
C PRO A 373 -44.25 28.60 16.54
N TYR A 374 -44.68 28.81 15.30
CA TYR A 374 -44.43 30.04 14.56
C TYR A 374 -44.86 31.23 15.42
N HIS A 375 -43.91 32.06 15.82
CA HIS A 375 -44.17 33.47 16.11
C HIS A 375 -43.33 34.29 15.14
N GLY A 376 -44.03 34.86 14.15
CA GLY A 376 -43.45 35.88 13.29
C GLY A 376 -43.18 37.15 14.06
N SER A 377 -42.06 37.78 13.74
CA SER A 377 -41.86 39.20 13.46
C SER A 377 -40.48 39.34 12.83
#